data_AF-A0A838QF85-F1
#
_entry.id   AF-A0A838QF85-F1
#
_cell.length_a   1.000
_cell.length_b   1.000
_cell.length_c   1.000
_cell.angle_alpha   90.00
_cell.angle_beta   90.00
_cell.angle_gamma   90.00
#
_symmetry.space_group_name_H-M   'P 1'
#
loop_
_entity.id
_entity.type
_entity.pdbx_description
1 polymer ?
#
loop_
_entity_poly.entity_id
_entity_poly.type
_entity_poly.pdbx_seq_one_letter_code
_entity_poly.pdbx_strand_id
1 'polypeptide(L)'
;MRDLPSLPCFPCPHSSSCCAYGVTLSDDEASAIALAHGEATIYRTRWGEWRTRVRSGRCVFLRENVCSIHSEPYYPAVCRGFPWTDAETGGPYEYDRTICPQFVIRPELVQVYTTKSVSGEEKA
;
A
#
# COMPACT_ATOMS: atom_id res chain seq x y z
N MET A 1 -14.09 7.57 11.97
CA MET A 1 -12.88 7.00 11.35
C MET A 1 -12.00 6.48 12.48
N ARG A 2 -11.44 5.27 12.37
CA ARG A 2 -10.55 4.72 13.40
C ARG A 2 -9.19 5.43 13.28
N ASP A 3 -8.72 6.06 14.34
CA ASP A 3 -7.35 6.59 14.43
C ASP A 3 -6.38 5.42 14.56
N LEU A 4 -5.94 4.89 13.42
CA LEU A 4 -4.84 3.94 13.38
C LEU A 4 -3.54 4.70 13.64
N PRO A 5 -2.59 4.13 14.41
CA PRO A 5 -1.30 4.76 14.59
C PRO A 5 -0.66 5.00 13.21
N SER A 6 -0.08 6.19 13.04
CA SER A 6 0.75 6.52 11.89
C SER A 6 1.94 5.56 11.88
N LEU A 7 1.82 4.49 11.11
CA LEU A 7 2.94 3.57 10.95
C LEU A 7 4.04 4.25 10.15
N PRO A 8 5.30 3.87 10.35
CA PRO A 8 6.37 4.16 9.40
C PRO A 8 6.17 3.47 8.02
N CYS A 9 5.10 2.68 7.83
CA CYS A 9 4.66 2.14 6.54
C CYS A 9 3.54 3.00 5.88
N PHE A 10 3.03 4.06 6.52
CA PHE A 10 2.16 5.03 5.85
C PHE A 10 2.54 6.49 6.17
N PRO A 11 2.94 7.30 5.15
CA PRO A 11 3.33 6.86 3.80
C PRO A 11 4.51 5.89 3.88
N CYS A 12 4.70 4.99 2.92
CA CYS A 12 5.64 3.85 2.99
C CYS A 12 7.02 4.17 2.38
N PRO A 13 8.02 4.64 3.13
CA PRO A 13 9.38 4.81 2.65
C PRO A 13 10.27 3.56 2.81
N HIS A 14 9.75 2.40 3.21
CA HIS A 14 10.61 1.28 3.66
C HIS A 14 10.24 -0.08 3.06
N SER A 15 10.94 -0.49 1.99
CA SER A 15 11.12 -1.88 1.52
C SER A 15 9.91 -2.83 1.61
N SER A 16 8.68 -2.34 1.46
CA SER A 16 7.50 -3.17 1.52
C SER A 16 7.38 -4.03 0.26
N SER A 17 6.75 -5.20 0.38
CA SER A 17 6.53 -6.10 -0.76
C SER A 17 5.73 -5.44 -1.88
N CYS A 18 4.81 -4.52 -1.57
CA CYS A 18 4.09 -3.78 -2.62
C CYS A 18 5.03 -2.96 -3.52
N CYS A 19 6.19 -2.52 -3.01
CA CYS A 19 7.24 -1.89 -3.83
C CYS A 19 8.03 -2.90 -4.69
N ALA A 20 7.95 -4.20 -4.42
CA ALA A 20 8.58 -5.24 -5.25
C ALA A 20 7.68 -5.64 -6.43
N TYR A 21 6.37 -5.75 -6.23
CA TYR A 21 5.44 -6.31 -7.22
C TYR A 21 4.65 -5.27 -8.02
N GLY A 22 4.85 -3.98 -7.72
CA GLY A 22 4.03 -2.91 -8.27
C GLY A 22 2.59 -2.97 -7.76
N VAL A 23 1.80 -1.96 -8.09
CA VAL A 23 0.43 -1.82 -7.60
C VAL A 23 -0.54 -1.47 -8.71
N THR A 24 -1.80 -1.80 -8.49
CA THR A 24 -2.93 -1.33 -9.31
C THR A 24 -3.11 0.17 -9.13
N LEU A 25 -3.56 0.84 -10.18
CA LEU A 25 -3.78 2.28 -10.24
C LEU A 25 -5.22 2.56 -10.69
N SER A 26 -5.80 3.66 -10.21
CA SER A 26 -6.96 4.25 -10.88
C SER A 26 -6.57 4.90 -12.22
N ASP A 27 -7.55 5.23 -13.06
CA ASP A 27 -7.30 5.97 -14.31
C ASP A 27 -6.66 7.34 -14.06
N ASP A 28 -7.07 8.03 -12.99
CA ASP A 28 -6.51 9.34 -12.59
C ASP A 28 -5.05 9.20 -12.12
N GLU A 29 -4.75 8.18 -11.30
CA GLU A 29 -3.39 7.90 -10.85
C GLU A 29 -2.48 7.52 -12.02
N ALA A 30 -2.96 6.66 -12.92
CA ALA A 30 -2.23 6.27 -14.12
C ALA A 30 -1.91 7.48 -15.01
N SER A 31 -2.91 8.33 -15.25
CA SER A 31 -2.75 9.55 -16.06
C SER A 31 -1.75 10.52 -15.43
N ALA A 32 -1.84 10.75 -14.11
CA ALA A 32 -0.91 11.64 -13.41
C ALA A 32 0.52 11.10 -13.40
N ILE A 33 0.70 9.79 -13.18
CA ILE A 33 2.02 9.15 -13.20
C ILE A 33 2.61 9.19 -14.61
N ALA A 34 1.83 8.87 -15.64
CA ALA A 34 2.29 8.92 -17.03
C ALA A 34 2.72 10.35 -17.43
N LEU A 35 1.97 11.36 -17.00
CA LEU A 35 2.29 12.76 -17.25
C LEU A 35 3.59 13.19 -16.56
N ALA A 36 3.80 12.77 -15.31
CA ALA A 36 4.97 13.20 -14.53
C ALA A 36 6.24 12.38 -14.81
N HIS A 37 6.11 11.08 -15.10
CA HIS A 37 7.25 10.13 -15.19
C HIS A 37 7.36 9.41 -16.53
N GLY A 38 6.42 9.65 -17.45
CA GLY A 38 6.36 9.02 -18.77
C GLY A 38 5.58 7.70 -18.79
N GLU A 39 4.90 7.45 -19.91
CA GLU A 39 4.01 6.28 -20.09
C GLU A 39 4.70 4.93 -19.85
N ALA A 40 6.01 4.84 -20.08
CA ALA A 40 6.79 3.62 -19.88
C ALA A 40 6.93 3.18 -18.40
N THR A 41 6.46 4.01 -17.46
CA THR A 41 6.47 3.73 -16.02
C THR A 41 5.19 3.07 -15.51
N ILE A 42 4.17 2.96 -16.37
CA ILE A 42 2.93 2.24 -16.11
C ILE A 42 2.64 1.26 -17.25
N TYR A 43 1.64 0.40 -17.08
CA TYR A 43 1.11 -0.42 -18.15
C TYR A 43 -0.32 -0.83 -17.85
N ARG A 44 -1.07 -1.17 -18.91
CA ARG A 44 -2.40 -1.76 -18.79
C ARG A 44 -2.30 -3.27 -18.89
N THR A 45 -2.94 -4.00 -17.97
CA THR A 45 -3.04 -5.46 -18.05
C THR A 45 -3.98 -5.86 -19.19
N ARG A 46 -3.95 -7.15 -19.57
CA ARG A 46 -4.89 -7.68 -20.58
C ARG A 46 -6.37 -7.59 -20.16
N TRP A 47 -6.62 -7.40 -18.87
CA TRP A 47 -7.96 -7.26 -18.30
C TRP A 47 -8.39 -5.80 -18.15
N GLY A 48 -7.56 -4.85 -18.58
CA GLY A 48 -7.89 -3.42 -18.60
C GLY A 48 -7.49 -2.64 -17.35
N GLU A 49 -6.79 -3.24 -16.39
CA GLU A 49 -6.35 -2.58 -15.16
C GLU A 49 -5.03 -1.84 -15.37
N TRP A 50 -4.90 -0.64 -14.83
CA TRP A 50 -3.64 0.07 -14.81
C TRP A 50 -2.75 -0.42 -13.66
N ARG A 51 -1.45 -0.54 -13.93
CA ARG A 51 -0.45 -0.93 -12.94
C ARG A 51 0.84 -0.14 -13.09
N THR A 52 1.52 0.13 -11.98
CA THR A 52 2.92 0.59 -12.02
C THR A 52 3.80 -0.48 -12.66
N ARG A 53 4.73 -0.07 -13.52
CA ARG A 53 5.65 -1.00 -14.19
C ARG A 53 6.58 -1.67 -13.18
N VAL A 54 6.90 -2.93 -13.43
CA VAL A 54 7.93 -3.70 -12.73
C VAL A 54 9.08 -3.97 -13.69
N ARG A 55 10.32 -3.76 -13.25
CA ARG A 55 11.56 -4.09 -13.97
C ARG A 55 12.50 -4.83 -13.03
N SER A 56 13.09 -5.93 -13.49
CA SER A 56 13.97 -6.78 -12.68
C SER A 56 13.35 -7.20 -11.33
N GLY A 57 12.06 -7.50 -11.34
CA GLY A 57 11.31 -7.92 -10.15
C GLY A 57 11.08 -6.82 -9.11
N ARG A 58 11.23 -5.54 -9.46
CA ARG A 58 10.95 -4.39 -8.58
C ARG A 58 10.10 -3.33 -9.27
N CYS A 59 9.25 -2.63 -8.51
CA CYS A 59 8.53 -1.47 -9.01
C CYS A 59 9.54 -0.42 -9.52
N VAL A 60 9.25 0.20 -10.67
CA VAL A 60 10.15 1.21 -11.26
C VAL A 60 10.35 2.45 -10.38
N PHE A 61 9.46 2.69 -9.41
CA PHE A 61 9.54 3.77 -8.43
C PHE A 61 10.31 3.40 -7.16
N LEU A 62 10.80 2.17 -7.01
CA LEU A 62 11.68 1.80 -5.90
C LEU A 62 13.11 2.33 -6.19
N ARG A 63 13.61 3.22 -5.33
CA ARG A 63 14.95 3.81 -5.38
C ARG A 63 15.54 3.82 -3.98
N GLU A 64 16.76 3.32 -3.81
CA GLU A 64 17.43 3.29 -2.49
C GLU A 64 16.55 2.68 -1.38
N ASN A 65 15.78 1.63 -1.72
CA ASN A 65 14.81 0.97 -0.82
C ASN A 65 13.61 1.83 -0.37
N VAL A 66 13.38 2.98 -1.01
CA VAL A 66 12.30 3.93 -0.75
C VAL A 66 11.47 4.13 -2.03
N CYS A 67 10.17 4.40 -1.89
CA CYS A 67 9.36 4.78 -3.06
C CYS A 67 9.62 6.24 -3.44
N SER A 68 10.11 6.50 -4.66
CA SER A 68 10.49 7.84 -5.10
C SER A 68 9.33 8.82 -5.28
N ILE A 69 8.09 8.34 -5.29
CA ILE A 69 6.88 9.15 -5.44
C ILE A 69 6.03 9.17 -4.17
N HIS A 70 6.60 8.81 -3.01
CA HIS A 70 5.84 8.68 -1.75
C HIS A 70 5.21 9.98 -1.26
N SER A 71 5.80 11.13 -1.60
CA SER A 71 5.36 12.48 -1.23
C SER A 71 4.40 13.10 -2.24
N GLU A 72 4.18 12.42 -3.36
CA GLU A 72 3.44 12.98 -4.49
C GLU A 72 1.93 12.83 -4.28
N PRO A 73 1.12 13.80 -4.74
CA PRO A 73 -0.34 13.73 -4.59
C PRO A 73 -0.94 12.51 -5.32
N TYR A 74 -0.28 12.06 -6.38
CA TYR A 74 -0.63 10.87 -7.16
C TYR A 74 0.04 9.58 -6.63
N TYR A 75 0.60 9.60 -5.41
CA TYR A 75 1.08 8.38 -4.77
C TYR A 75 -0.08 7.37 -4.65
N PRO A 76 0.05 6.13 -5.15
CA PRO A 76 -1.10 5.25 -5.32
C PRO A 76 -1.87 4.99 -4.02
N ALA A 77 -3.20 5.01 -4.09
CA ALA A 77 -4.09 4.75 -2.96
C ALA A 77 -3.78 3.40 -2.31
N VAL A 78 -3.42 2.40 -3.10
CA VAL A 78 -2.97 1.08 -2.62
C VAL A 78 -1.78 1.21 -1.67
N CYS A 79 -0.79 2.01 -2.07
CA CYS A 79 0.41 2.22 -1.30
C CYS A 79 0.18 3.14 -0.09
N ARG A 80 -0.90 3.94 -0.10
CA ARG A 80 -1.35 4.75 1.04
C ARG A 80 -2.11 3.91 2.07
N GLY A 81 -2.91 2.95 1.63
CA GLY A 81 -3.68 2.09 2.53
C GLY A 81 -2.81 1.09 3.28
N PHE A 82 -1.75 0.59 2.65
CA PHE A 82 -0.92 -0.47 3.21
C PHE A 82 -0.21 -0.04 4.52
N PRO A 83 -0.12 -0.91 5.54
CA PRO A 83 -0.58 -2.29 5.64
C PRO A 83 -1.97 -2.42 6.29
N TRP A 84 -2.73 -1.34 6.38
CA TRP A 84 -3.96 -1.29 7.14
C TRP A 84 -5.21 -1.49 6.30
N THR A 85 -5.23 -0.87 5.14
CA THR A 85 -6.37 -0.81 4.25
C THR A 85 -6.05 -1.55 2.97
N ASP A 86 -6.94 -2.47 2.61
CA ASP A 86 -6.96 -3.08 1.30
C ASP A 86 -7.45 -2.07 0.27
N ALA A 87 -6.75 -2.01 -0.84
CA ALA A 87 -6.93 -0.96 -1.82
C ALA A 87 -8.07 -1.22 -2.80
N GLU A 88 -8.41 -2.48 -3.01
CA GLU A 88 -9.51 -2.88 -3.89
C GLU A 88 -10.85 -2.69 -3.19
N THR A 89 -10.91 -3.03 -1.90
CA THR A 89 -12.15 -3.02 -1.11
C THR A 89 -12.31 -1.78 -0.23
N GLY A 90 -11.24 -1.03 0.02
CA GLY A 90 -11.20 0.03 1.05
C GLY A 90 -11.37 -0.52 2.48
N GLY A 91 -11.40 -1.84 2.62
CA GLY A 91 -11.59 -2.56 3.86
C GLY A 91 -10.28 -2.82 4.60
N PRO A 92 -10.31 -3.65 5.64
CA PRO A 92 -9.10 -4.15 6.29
C PRO A 92 -8.15 -4.80 5.28
N TYR A 93 -6.84 -4.58 5.39
CA TYR A 93 -5.87 -5.42 4.69
C TYR A 93 -5.92 -6.84 5.29
N GLU A 94 -6.40 -7.81 4.51
CA GLU A 94 -6.66 -9.18 4.98
C GLU A 94 -5.47 -10.14 4.78
N TYR A 95 -4.46 -9.72 4.02
CA TYR A 95 -3.26 -10.53 3.77
C TYR A 95 -2.23 -10.39 4.90
N ASP A 96 -1.17 -11.21 4.84
CA ASP A 96 -0.09 -11.21 5.81
C ASP A 96 0.53 -9.81 5.98
N ARG A 97 0.33 -9.23 7.16
CA ARG A 97 0.81 -7.88 7.47
C ARG A 97 2.28 -7.84 7.81
N THR A 98 2.90 -8.98 8.19
CA THR A 98 4.35 -9.07 8.46
C THR A 98 5.20 -8.72 7.23
N ILE A 99 4.55 -8.66 6.07
CA ILE A 99 5.06 -8.09 4.82
C ILE A 99 5.54 -6.63 4.96
N CYS A 100 4.99 -5.84 5.90
CA CYS A 100 5.57 -4.55 6.30
C CYS A 100 6.72 -4.85 7.29
N PRO A 101 8.00 -4.59 6.93
CA PRO A 101 9.16 -4.94 7.78
C PRO A 101 9.11 -4.31 9.17
N GLN A 102 8.35 -3.23 9.34
CA GLN A 102 8.20 -2.52 10.60
C GLN A 102 7.46 -3.34 11.66
N PHE A 103 6.63 -4.32 11.29
CA PHE A 103 6.04 -5.24 12.28
C PHE A 103 7.05 -6.25 12.84
N VAL A 104 8.16 -6.50 12.15
CA VAL A 104 9.28 -7.29 12.70
C VAL A 104 10.04 -6.47 13.74
N ILE A 105 10.23 -5.17 13.47
CA ILE A 105 10.90 -4.24 14.37
C ILE A 105 10.02 -3.89 15.58
N ARG A 106 8.70 -3.78 15.36
CA ARG A 106 7.69 -3.35 16.32
C ARG A 106 6.51 -4.34 16.37
N PRO A 107 6.71 -5.55 16.93
CA PRO A 107 5.70 -6.61 16.96
C PRO A 107 4.45 -6.24 17.77
N GLU A 108 4.54 -5.26 18.66
CA GLU A 108 3.40 -4.73 19.41
C GLU A 108 2.30 -4.12 18.51
N LEU A 109 2.66 -3.70 17.30
CA LEU A 109 1.73 -3.06 16.36
C LEU A 109 0.84 -4.06 15.62
N VAL A 110 1.18 -5.36 15.65
CA VAL A 110 0.40 -6.42 14.99
C VAL A 110 -1.00 -6.56 15.63
N GLN A 111 -1.13 -6.27 16.93
CA GLN A 111 -2.36 -6.49 17.70
C GLN A 111 -3.38 -5.34 17.63
N VAL A 112 -3.02 -4.20 17.01
CA VAL A 112 -3.88 -3.01 16.95
C VAL A 112 -5.19 -3.24 16.18
N TYR A 113 -5.27 -4.33 15.40
CA TYR A 113 -6.47 -4.70 14.63
C TYR A 113 -7.28 -5.85 15.24
N THR A 114 -6.68 -6.66 16.11
CA THR A 114 -7.28 -7.90 16.62
C THR A 114 -8.25 -7.66 17.77
N THR A 115 -8.24 -6.48 18.39
CA THR A 115 -8.94 -6.21 19.65
C THR A 115 -10.41 -5.81 19.54
N LYS A 116 -11.07 -5.86 18.36
CA LYS A 116 -12.55 -5.76 18.31
C LYS A 116 -13.20 -6.66 17.25
N SER A 117 -13.24 -7.95 17.55
CA SER A 117 -14.32 -8.85 17.08
C SER A 117 -14.93 -9.70 18.20
N VAL A 118 -14.62 -9.44 19.48
CA VAL A 118 -15.28 -10.12 20.61
C VAL A 118 -15.70 -9.10 21.65
N SER A 119 -16.94 -8.63 21.55
CA SER A 119 -17.74 -8.18 22.68
C SER A 119 -19.21 -8.33 22.27
N GLY A 120 -19.65 -9.59 22.22
CA GLY A 120 -21.06 -9.91 22.41
C GLY A 120 -21.44 -9.64 23.87
N GLU A 121 -22.69 -9.23 24.05
CA GLU A 121 -23.52 -9.31 25.26
C GLU A 121 -22.88 -9.10 26.64
N GLU A 122 -23.33 -8.05 27.35
CA GLU A 122 -23.87 -8.28 28.69
C GLU A 122 -25.00 -7.29 29.00
N LYS A 123 -26.15 -7.86 29.37
CA LYS A 123 -27.30 -7.17 29.96
C LYS A 123 -26.88 -6.52 31.28
N ALA A 124 -27.45 -5.35 31.56
CA ALA A 124 -27.93 -4.97 32.89
C ALA A 124 -29.16 -4.09 32.73
#